data_AF-A0A1M5V8V9-F1
#
_entry.id   AF-A0A1M5V8V9-F1
#
_cell.length_a   1.000
_cell.length_b   1.000
_cell.length_c   1.000
_cell.angle_alpha   90.00
_cell.angle_beta   90.00
_cell.angle_gamma   90.00
#
_symmetry.space_group_name_H-M   'P 1'
#
loop_
_entity.id
_entity.type
_entity.pdbx_description
1 polymer ?
#
loop_
_entity_poly.entity_id
_entity_poly.type
_entity_poly.pdbx_seq_one_letter_code
_entity_poly.pdbx_strand_id
1 'polypeptide(L)'
;MIRIKEQIVSGLAAYPKALRLIWTNKLTKYLVLPVVLNIILVIAFIFSGVGIGDWINSIIERHTENMNGWIQAGMVAIKIVLPIIFFIVFIFIGGTIVNVLMSPIYTMLSEKAEAILTGNEFPFDAKQTLKDIWRALLIALRNTAKQLLLTALCLLLNLIPVVGSVISICLIFIINAYYFGSGFMDYTFERWRYSVKDSLNGTSELKYLAITNGAIYSLPLYLFCGAFIAAFIGGVSAVAATISQIEIKGKTRR
;
A
#
# COMPACT_ATOMS: atom_id res chain seq x y z
N MET A 1 29.17 -0.99 -9.53
CA MET A 1 28.26 -1.64 -8.56
C MET A 1 27.89 -0.61 -7.50
N ILE A 2 26.63 -0.19 -7.44
CA ILE A 2 26.17 0.82 -6.46
C ILE A 2 26.32 0.22 -5.05
N ARG A 3 26.93 0.96 -4.12
CA ARG A 3 27.19 0.40 -2.79
C ARG A 3 25.89 0.25 -2.01
N ILE A 4 25.74 -0.86 -1.29
CA ILE A 4 24.57 -1.16 -0.43
C ILE A 4 24.26 0.02 0.50
N LYS A 5 25.30 0.57 1.13
CA LYS A 5 25.22 1.74 2.01
C LYS A 5 24.59 2.95 1.33
N GLU A 6 24.92 3.20 0.07
CA GLU A 6 24.38 4.34 -0.68
C GLU A 6 22.89 4.18 -0.96
N GLN A 7 22.43 2.97 -1.29
CA GLN A 7 21.01 2.69 -1.50
C GLN A 7 20.21 2.90 -0.22
N ILE A 8 20.70 2.36 0.90
CA ILE A 8 20.03 2.47 2.21
C ILE A 8 19.94 3.94 2.62
N VAL A 9 21.06 4.67 2.59
CA VAL A 9 21.11 6.08 2.98
C VAL A 9 20.24 6.92 2.05
N SER A 10 20.29 6.70 0.73
CA SER A 10 19.49 7.48 -0.22
C SER A 10 17.99 7.21 -0.08
N GLY A 11 17.58 5.98 0.24
CA GLY A 11 16.17 5.65 0.48
C GLY A 11 15.62 6.30 1.75
N LEU A 12 16.35 6.25 2.86
CA LEU A 12 15.92 6.87 4.12
C LEU A 12 15.98 8.40 4.06
N ALA A 13 17.07 8.96 3.52
CA ALA A 13 17.26 10.41 3.43
C ALA A 13 16.33 11.08 2.40
N ALA A 14 15.68 10.31 1.52
CA ALA A 14 14.72 10.85 0.57
C ALA A 14 13.37 11.22 1.17
N TYR A 15 12.96 10.64 2.30
CA TYR A 15 11.67 10.97 2.92
C TYR A 15 11.58 12.43 3.38
N PRO A 16 12.55 12.99 4.13
CA PRO A 16 12.56 14.41 4.46
C PRO A 16 12.61 15.31 3.20
N LYS A 17 13.37 14.90 2.17
CA LYS A 17 13.43 15.62 0.89
C LYS A 17 12.09 15.62 0.17
N ALA A 18 11.40 14.47 0.17
CA ALA A 18 10.08 14.30 -0.42
C ALA A 18 9.05 15.19 0.27
N LEU A 19 9.00 15.18 1.61
CA LEU A 19 8.12 16.06 2.38
C LEU A 19 8.39 17.53 2.09
N ARG A 20 9.67 17.95 2.08
CA ARG A 20 10.05 19.32 1.74
C ARG A 20 9.61 19.71 0.32
N LEU A 21 9.80 18.82 -0.65
CA LEU A 21 9.39 19.06 -2.03
C LEU A 21 7.87 19.19 -2.15
N ILE A 22 7.12 18.31 -1.50
CA ILE A 22 5.65 18.33 -1.49
C ILE A 22 5.12 19.64 -0.89
N TRP A 23 5.69 20.07 0.24
CA TRP A 23 5.30 21.31 0.92
C TRP A 23 5.64 22.55 0.11
N THR A 24 6.89 22.65 -0.37
CA THR A 24 7.37 23.85 -1.10
C THR A 24 6.59 24.07 -2.40
N ASN A 25 6.17 22.99 -3.07
CA ASN A 25 5.49 23.05 -4.37
C ASN A 25 3.96 22.96 -4.26
N LYS A 26 3.37 23.15 -3.06
CA LYS A 26 1.92 23.11 -2.82
C LYS A 26 1.25 21.81 -3.31
N LEU A 27 1.98 20.70 -3.31
CA LEU A 27 1.47 19.37 -3.66
C LEU A 27 0.71 18.72 -2.49
N THR A 28 0.72 19.35 -1.31
CA THR A 28 0.00 18.91 -0.10
C THR A 28 -1.48 18.69 -0.33
N LYS A 29 -2.11 19.42 -1.27
CA LYS A 29 -3.53 19.22 -1.65
C LYS A 29 -3.84 17.79 -2.08
N TYR A 30 -2.89 17.09 -2.70
CA TYR A 30 -3.07 15.69 -3.12
C TYR A 30 -2.94 14.71 -1.95
N LEU A 31 -2.24 15.08 -0.88
CA LEU A 31 -2.15 14.29 0.35
C LEU A 31 -3.40 14.43 1.24
N VAL A 32 -4.31 15.36 0.94
CA VAL A 32 -5.61 15.48 1.63
C VAL A 32 -6.64 14.49 1.06
N LEU A 33 -6.51 14.08 -0.21
CA LEU A 33 -7.39 13.11 -0.86
C LEU A 33 -7.58 11.80 -0.09
N PRO A 34 -6.55 11.14 0.46
CA PRO A 34 -6.76 9.94 1.26
C PRO A 34 -7.59 10.22 2.53
N VAL A 35 -7.50 11.41 3.14
CA VAL A 35 -8.39 11.80 4.26
C VAL A 35 -9.84 11.78 3.80
N VAL A 36 -10.12 12.44 2.68
CA VAL A 36 -11.48 12.59 2.15
C VAL A 36 -12.05 11.23 1.79
N LEU A 37 -11.27 10.40 1.11
CA LEU A 37 -11.67 9.02 0.78
C LEU A 37 -11.92 8.19 2.04
N ASN A 38 -11.06 8.30 3.06
CA ASN A 38 -11.26 7.61 4.34
C ASN A 38 -12.56 8.07 5.04
N ILE A 39 -12.84 9.38 5.07
CA ILE A 39 -14.08 9.92 5.65
C ILE A 39 -15.30 9.39 4.91
N ILE A 40 -15.30 9.46 3.57
CA ILE A 40 -16.38 8.92 2.74
C ILE A 40 -16.61 7.44 3.03
N LEU A 41 -15.52 6.68 3.14
CA LEU A 41 -15.59 5.25 3.39
C LEU A 41 -16.13 4.93 4.79
N VAL A 42 -15.75 5.69 5.82
CA VAL A 42 -16.30 5.57 7.19
C VAL A 42 -17.79 5.93 7.21
N ILE A 43 -18.20 6.99 6.51
CA ILE A 43 -19.62 7.35 6.38
C ILE A 43 -20.39 6.21 5.71
N ALA A 44 -19.90 5.69 4.59
CA ALA A 44 -20.51 4.56 3.89
C ALA A 44 -20.60 3.30 4.79
N PHE A 45 -19.61 3.07 5.63
CA PHE A 45 -19.62 2.00 6.63
C PHE A 45 -20.69 2.18 7.70
N ILE A 46 -20.83 3.39 8.24
CA ILE A 46 -21.88 3.68 9.23
C ILE A 46 -23.26 3.42 8.62
N PHE A 47 -23.53 3.95 7.42
CA PHE A 47 -24.82 3.74 6.75
C PHE A 47 -25.10 2.27 6.41
N SER A 48 -24.10 1.55 5.89
CA SER A 48 -24.25 0.12 5.60
C SER A 48 -24.40 -0.71 6.87
N GLY A 49 -23.69 -0.36 7.95
CA GLY A 49 -23.78 -1.03 9.25
C GLY A 49 -25.16 -0.88 9.89
N VAL A 50 -25.76 0.31 9.83
CA VAL A 50 -27.14 0.53 10.29
C VAL A 50 -28.13 -0.32 9.48
N GLY A 51 -28.05 -0.27 8.14
CA GLY A 51 -28.95 -1.05 7.27
C GLY A 51 -28.82 -2.57 7.46
N ILE A 52 -27.60 -3.07 7.60
CA ILE A 52 -27.34 -4.49 7.91
C ILE A 52 -27.85 -4.84 9.31
N GLY A 53 -27.63 -3.97 10.29
CA GLY A 53 -28.12 -4.14 11.67
C GLY A 53 -29.64 -4.25 11.74
N ASP A 54 -30.36 -3.35 11.07
CA ASP A 54 -31.83 -3.36 10.99
C ASP A 54 -32.33 -4.63 10.29
N TRP A 55 -31.66 -5.03 9.19
CA TRP A 55 -31.99 -6.28 8.49
C TRP A 55 -31.82 -7.51 9.39
N ILE A 56 -30.69 -7.62 10.10
CA ILE A 56 -30.43 -8.69 11.07
C ILE A 56 -31.48 -8.68 12.19
N ASN A 57 -31.77 -7.51 12.77
CA ASN A 57 -32.77 -7.37 13.82
C ASN A 57 -34.15 -7.84 13.34
N SER A 58 -34.55 -7.47 12.12
CA SER A 58 -35.84 -7.89 11.53
C SER A 58 -35.95 -9.41 11.31
N ILE A 59 -34.83 -10.08 10.99
CA ILE A 59 -34.81 -11.54 10.85
C ILE A 59 -34.92 -12.18 12.23
N ILE A 60 -34.19 -11.63 13.20
CA ILE A 60 -34.16 -12.14 14.55
C ILE A 60 -35.55 -12.03 15.19
N GLU A 61 -36.16 -10.85 15.16
CA GLU A 61 -37.48 -10.60 15.76
C GLU A 61 -38.56 -11.49 15.15
N ARG A 62 -38.58 -11.68 13.83
CA ARG A 62 -39.55 -12.56 13.14
C ARG A 62 -39.48 -14.03 13.56
N HIS A 63 -38.34 -14.51 14.04
CA HIS A 63 -38.15 -15.92 14.38
C HIS A 63 -38.07 -16.18 15.88
N THR A 64 -38.03 -15.15 16.74
CA THR A 64 -37.75 -15.30 18.18
C THR A 64 -38.99 -15.52 19.05
N GLU A 65 -40.20 -15.21 18.57
CA GLU A 65 -41.41 -15.17 19.41
C GLU A 65 -41.81 -16.51 20.06
N ASN A 66 -41.26 -17.67 19.64
CA ASN A 66 -41.58 -18.99 20.24
C ASN A 66 -40.37 -19.95 20.37
N MET A 67 -39.14 -19.44 20.48
CA MET A 67 -37.93 -20.30 20.48
C MET A 67 -37.38 -20.62 21.89
N ASN A 68 -36.79 -21.81 22.03
CA ASN A 68 -36.09 -22.29 23.23
C ASN A 68 -34.97 -21.32 23.68
N GLY A 69 -34.76 -21.14 24.99
CA GLY A 69 -33.83 -20.14 25.56
C GLY A 69 -32.38 -20.23 25.04
N TRP A 70 -31.93 -21.43 24.65
CA TRP A 70 -30.63 -21.62 24.00
C TRP A 70 -30.51 -20.93 22.63
N ILE A 71 -31.61 -20.90 21.87
CA ILE A 71 -31.64 -20.26 20.55
C ILE A 71 -31.66 -18.74 20.72
N GLN A 72 -32.40 -18.23 21.69
CA GLN A 72 -32.39 -16.80 22.04
C GLN A 72 -30.98 -16.33 22.43
N ALA A 73 -30.27 -17.09 23.26
CA ALA A 73 -28.88 -16.79 23.62
C ALA A 73 -27.95 -16.76 22.39
N GLY A 74 -28.09 -17.72 21.47
CA GLY A 74 -27.33 -17.74 20.22
C GLY A 74 -27.60 -16.53 19.32
N MET A 75 -28.86 -16.07 19.23
CA MET A 75 -29.23 -14.90 18.44
C MET A 75 -28.69 -13.60 19.03
N VAL A 76 -28.68 -13.46 20.36
CA VAL A 76 -28.03 -12.33 21.04
C VAL A 76 -26.52 -12.33 20.78
N ALA A 77 -25.87 -13.50 20.82
CA ALA A 77 -24.45 -13.60 20.48
C ALA A 77 -24.18 -13.16 19.03
N ILE A 78 -25.04 -13.54 18.07
CA ILE A 78 -24.92 -13.10 16.67
C ILE A 78 -25.04 -11.57 16.56
N LYS A 79 -25.97 -10.93 17.30
CA LYS A 79 -26.10 -9.45 17.30
C LYS A 79 -24.83 -8.74 17.76
N ILE A 80 -24.01 -9.36 18.62
CA ILE A 80 -22.77 -8.76 19.12
C ILE A 80 -21.59 -9.10 18.20
N VAL A 81 -21.46 -10.36 17.79
CA VAL A 81 -20.30 -10.85 17.02
C VAL A 81 -20.31 -10.31 15.59
N LEU A 82 -21.48 -10.23 14.95
CA LEU A 82 -21.58 -9.87 13.54
C LEU A 82 -21.12 -8.41 13.25
N PRO A 83 -21.50 -7.39 14.05
CA PRO A 83 -20.93 -6.04 13.92
C PRO A 83 -19.42 -5.99 14.15
N ILE A 84 -18.87 -6.80 15.06
CA ILE A 84 -17.42 -6.87 15.30
C ILE A 84 -16.71 -7.42 14.06
N ILE A 85 -17.21 -8.52 13.49
CA ILE A 85 -16.67 -9.08 12.24
C ILE A 85 -16.76 -8.06 11.12
N PHE A 86 -17.91 -7.39 10.97
CA PHE A 86 -18.12 -6.37 9.95
C PHE A 86 -17.13 -5.21 10.10
N PHE A 87 -16.89 -4.74 11.33
CA PHE A 87 -15.90 -3.70 11.62
C PHE A 87 -14.47 -4.12 11.30
N ILE A 88 -14.09 -5.36 11.66
CA ILE A 88 -12.77 -5.91 11.32
C ILE A 88 -12.59 -5.96 9.79
N VAL A 89 -13.57 -6.52 9.08
CA VAL A 89 -13.56 -6.60 7.61
C VAL A 89 -13.44 -5.20 7.00
N PHE A 90 -14.19 -4.22 7.53
CA PHE A 90 -14.11 -2.84 7.09
C PHE A 90 -12.73 -2.22 7.26
N ILE A 91 -12.06 -2.43 8.39
CA ILE A 91 -10.72 -1.89 8.61
C ILE A 91 -9.71 -2.45 7.60
N PHE A 92 -9.76 -3.76 7.37
CA PHE A 92 -8.82 -4.43 6.46
C PHE A 92 -9.09 -4.11 4.99
N ILE A 93 -10.36 -4.18 4.55
CA ILE A 93 -10.74 -3.94 3.16
C ILE A 93 -10.73 -2.45 2.86
N GLY A 94 -11.25 -1.64 3.77
CA GLY A 94 -11.47 -0.22 3.58
C GLY A 94 -10.21 0.58 3.29
N GLY A 95 -9.19 0.44 4.15
CA GLY A 95 -7.91 1.08 3.90
C GLY A 95 -7.23 0.57 2.62
N THR A 96 -7.43 -0.69 2.26
CA THR A 96 -6.90 -1.27 1.01
C THR A 96 -7.57 -0.62 -0.21
N ILE A 97 -8.89 -0.44 -0.20
CA ILE A 97 -9.63 0.27 -1.26
C ILE A 97 -9.06 1.67 -1.46
N VAL A 98 -8.84 2.41 -0.36
CA VAL A 98 -8.30 3.78 -0.43
C VAL A 98 -6.90 3.80 -1.05
N ASN A 99 -6.04 2.85 -0.69
CA ASN A 99 -4.70 2.73 -1.29
C ASN A 99 -4.77 2.46 -2.81
N VAL A 100 -5.69 1.60 -3.26
CA VAL A 100 -5.89 1.31 -4.69
C VAL A 100 -6.38 2.57 -5.43
N LEU A 101 -7.37 3.27 -4.87
CA LEU A 101 -7.89 4.51 -5.45
C LEU A 101 -6.84 5.62 -5.50
N MET A 102 -5.88 5.61 -4.57
CA MET A 102 -4.80 6.57 -4.52
C MET A 102 -3.63 6.25 -5.47
N SER A 103 -3.55 5.04 -6.03
CA SER A 103 -2.45 4.65 -6.93
C SER A 103 -2.24 5.62 -8.11
N PRO A 104 -3.28 6.09 -8.84
CA PRO A 104 -3.11 7.09 -9.90
C PRO A 104 -2.58 8.43 -9.37
N ILE A 105 -2.98 8.82 -8.16
CA ILE A 105 -2.51 10.04 -7.51
C ILE A 105 -1.03 9.91 -7.13
N TYR A 106 -0.58 8.73 -6.72
CA TYR A 106 0.83 8.45 -6.45
C TYR A 106 1.67 8.57 -7.72
N THR A 107 1.21 8.02 -8.85
CA THR A 107 1.85 8.19 -10.16
C THR A 107 1.98 9.66 -10.51
N MET A 108 0.89 10.43 -10.43
CA MET A 108 0.89 11.87 -10.72
C MET A 108 1.80 12.67 -9.77
N LEU A 109 1.84 12.32 -8.47
CA LEU A 109 2.74 12.98 -7.51
C LEU A 109 4.21 12.72 -7.86
N SER A 110 4.54 11.48 -8.23
CA SER A 110 5.88 11.12 -8.66
C SER A 110 6.29 11.79 -9.97
N GLU A 111 5.38 11.92 -10.94
CA GLU A 111 5.58 12.70 -12.17
C GLU A 111 5.88 14.17 -11.88
N LYS A 112 5.03 14.82 -11.07
CA LYS A 112 5.22 16.23 -10.70
C LYS A 112 6.54 16.43 -9.97
N ALA A 113 6.91 15.52 -9.08
CA ALA A 113 8.19 15.57 -8.39
C ALA A 113 9.38 15.49 -9.36
N GLU A 114 9.35 14.57 -10.32
CA GLU A 114 10.40 14.44 -11.33
C GLU A 114 10.47 15.66 -12.25
N ALA A 115 9.33 16.19 -12.69
CA ALA A 115 9.26 17.39 -13.50
C ALA A 115 9.87 18.61 -12.77
N ILE A 116 9.58 18.78 -11.47
CA ILE A 116 10.16 19.85 -10.64
C ILE A 116 11.68 19.69 -10.51
N LEU A 117 12.18 18.46 -10.39
CA LEU A 117 13.60 18.19 -10.16
C LEU A 117 14.44 18.25 -11.44
N THR A 118 13.87 17.88 -12.58
CA THR A 118 14.60 17.71 -13.84
C THR A 118 14.27 18.76 -14.89
N GLY A 119 13.16 19.50 -14.74
CA GLY A 119 12.64 20.44 -15.73
C GLY A 119 12.01 19.76 -16.95
N ASN A 120 11.89 18.44 -16.97
CA ASN A 120 11.28 17.71 -18.09
C ASN A 120 9.75 17.71 -17.96
N GLU A 121 9.07 18.07 -19.05
CA GLU A 121 7.62 17.88 -19.18
C GLU A 121 7.33 16.52 -19.83
N PHE A 122 6.34 15.82 -19.29
CA PHE A 122 5.88 14.53 -19.82
C PHE A 122 4.59 14.74 -20.61
N PRO A 123 4.61 14.66 -21.96
CA PRO A 123 3.40 14.82 -22.76
C PRO A 123 2.45 13.64 -22.55
N PHE A 124 1.17 13.94 -22.39
CA PHE A 124 0.12 12.94 -22.23
C PHE A 124 -0.19 12.26 -23.57
N ASP A 125 -0.09 10.93 -23.62
CA ASP A 125 -0.48 10.10 -24.76
C ASP A 125 -1.41 8.97 -24.30
N ALA A 126 -2.68 9.07 -24.68
CA ALA A 126 -3.73 8.13 -24.25
C ALA A 126 -3.48 6.68 -24.70
N LYS A 127 -2.87 6.46 -25.87
CA LYS A 127 -2.56 5.11 -26.38
C LYS A 127 -1.43 4.49 -25.57
N GLN A 128 -0.47 5.32 -25.19
CA GLN A 128 0.63 4.91 -24.33
C GLN A 128 0.14 4.64 -22.90
N THR A 129 -0.79 5.44 -22.37
CA THR A 129 -1.39 5.24 -21.03
C THR A 129 -2.05 3.86 -20.89
N LEU A 130 -2.79 3.38 -21.89
CA LEU A 130 -3.42 2.06 -21.82
C LEU A 130 -2.39 0.93 -21.73
N LYS A 131 -1.30 1.04 -22.50
CA LYS A 131 -0.18 0.09 -22.46
C LYS A 131 0.54 0.12 -21.13
N ASP A 132 0.69 1.31 -20.56
CA ASP A 132 1.33 1.55 -19.27
C ASP A 132 0.48 0.95 -18.12
N ILE A 133 -0.85 1.09 -18.16
CA ILE A 133 -1.78 0.42 -17.21
C ILE A 133 -1.64 -1.11 -17.27
N TRP A 134 -1.61 -1.69 -18.47
CA TRP A 134 -1.47 -3.13 -18.64
C TRP A 134 -0.11 -3.64 -18.11
N ARG A 135 0.97 -2.90 -18.39
CA ARG A 135 2.31 -3.15 -17.85
C ARG A 135 2.30 -3.12 -16.32
N ALA A 136 1.74 -2.07 -15.73
CA ALA A 136 1.66 -1.90 -14.28
C ALA A 136 0.86 -3.04 -13.63
N LEU A 137 -0.27 -3.44 -14.23
CA LEU A 137 -1.07 -4.57 -13.76
C LEU A 137 -0.31 -5.89 -13.78
N LEU A 138 0.43 -6.19 -14.85
CA LEU A 138 1.24 -7.41 -14.95
C LEU A 138 2.35 -7.44 -13.88
N ILE A 139 3.03 -6.31 -13.65
CA ILE A 139 4.06 -6.18 -12.62
C ILE A 139 3.44 -6.36 -11.23
N ALA A 140 2.34 -5.68 -10.95
CA ALA A 140 1.61 -5.75 -9.69
C ALA A 140 1.16 -7.19 -9.41
N LEU A 141 0.48 -7.85 -10.35
CA LEU A 141 0.00 -9.22 -10.20
C LEU A 141 1.14 -10.20 -9.93
N ARG A 142 2.23 -10.11 -10.71
CA ARG A 142 3.42 -10.95 -10.50
C ARG A 142 4.04 -10.72 -9.12
N ASN A 143 4.17 -9.48 -8.70
CA ASN A 143 4.75 -9.12 -7.41
C ASN A 143 3.87 -9.59 -6.26
N THR A 144 2.56 -9.37 -6.32
CA THR A 144 1.60 -9.86 -5.33
C THR A 144 1.61 -11.38 -5.24
N ALA A 145 1.64 -12.09 -6.38
CA ALA A 145 1.72 -13.56 -6.38
C ALA A 145 3.01 -14.07 -5.72
N LYS A 146 4.17 -13.46 -6.03
CA LYS A 146 5.44 -13.82 -5.41
C LYS A 146 5.51 -13.45 -3.93
N GLN A 147 4.99 -12.28 -3.56
CA GLN A 147 4.89 -11.80 -2.19
C GLN A 147 4.06 -12.78 -1.36
N LEU A 148 2.90 -13.20 -1.88
CA LEU A 148 2.01 -14.15 -1.22
C LEU A 148 2.67 -15.52 -1.07
N LEU A 149 3.31 -16.03 -2.14
CA LEU A 149 4.04 -17.29 -2.11
C LEU A 149 5.17 -17.28 -1.05
N LEU A 150 6.00 -16.24 -1.05
CA LEU A 150 7.11 -16.12 -0.09
C LEU A 150 6.59 -15.94 1.35
N THR A 151 5.49 -15.21 1.53
CA THR A 151 4.83 -15.06 2.83
C THR A 151 4.33 -16.42 3.32
N ALA A 152 3.65 -17.21 2.47
CA ALA A 152 3.18 -18.54 2.81
C ALA A 152 4.34 -19.48 3.21
N LEU A 153 5.48 -19.42 2.48
CA LEU A 153 6.67 -20.18 2.85
C LEU A 153 7.25 -19.73 4.20
N CYS A 154 7.26 -18.42 4.50
CA CYS A 154 7.69 -17.92 5.80
C CYS A 154 6.78 -18.38 6.93
N LEU A 155 5.48 -18.58 6.68
CA LEU A 155 4.55 -19.10 7.69
C LEU A 155 4.90 -20.52 8.12
N LEU A 156 5.50 -21.34 7.24
CA LEU A 156 5.97 -22.69 7.59
C LEU A 156 7.08 -22.68 8.66
N LEU A 157 7.80 -21.57 8.81
CA LEU A 157 8.80 -21.44 9.88
C LEU A 157 8.16 -21.46 11.27
N ASN A 158 6.88 -21.13 11.42
CA ASN A 158 6.17 -21.19 12.70
C ASN A 158 6.01 -22.61 13.26
N LEU A 159 6.39 -23.66 12.50
CA LEU A 159 6.48 -25.02 13.02
C LEU A 159 7.54 -25.17 14.12
N ILE A 160 8.54 -24.27 14.17
CA ILE A 160 9.52 -24.19 15.26
C ILE A 160 9.03 -23.12 16.26
N PRO A 161 8.59 -23.49 17.48
CA PRO A 161 8.08 -22.54 18.45
C PRO A 161 9.10 -21.44 18.79
N VAL A 162 8.62 -20.22 18.99
CA VAL A 162 9.40 -19.03 19.38
C VAL A 162 10.41 -18.57 18.32
N VAL A 163 11.46 -19.35 18.04
CA VAL A 163 12.52 -18.98 17.10
C VAL A 163 11.97 -18.85 15.67
N GLY A 164 11.18 -19.83 15.25
CA GLY A 164 10.55 -19.83 13.93
C GLY A 164 9.61 -18.66 13.72
N SER A 165 8.83 -18.30 14.75
CA SER A 165 7.91 -17.15 14.70
C SER A 165 8.64 -15.81 14.62
N VAL A 166 9.71 -15.61 15.38
CA VAL A 166 10.51 -14.39 15.31
C VAL A 166 11.13 -14.22 13.92
N ILE A 167 11.72 -15.29 13.37
CA ILE A 167 12.29 -15.26 12.02
C ILE A 167 11.20 -15.00 10.96
N SER A 168 10.05 -15.67 11.09
CA SER A 168 8.91 -15.50 10.18
C SER A 168 8.43 -14.05 10.11
N ILE A 169 8.22 -13.39 11.25
CA ILE A 169 7.77 -12.00 11.33
C ILE A 169 8.77 -11.06 10.65
N CYS A 170 10.07 -11.21 10.97
CA CYS A 170 11.13 -10.40 10.37
C CYS A 170 11.22 -10.58 8.85
N LEU A 171 11.13 -11.82 8.35
CA LEU A 171 11.18 -12.10 6.92
C LEU A 171 9.95 -11.56 6.18
N ILE A 172 8.75 -11.74 6.74
CA ILE A 172 7.51 -11.20 6.17
C ILE A 172 7.59 -9.68 6.07
N PHE A 173 8.14 -9.01 7.10
CA PHE A 173 8.38 -7.57 7.06
C PHE A 173 9.31 -7.16 5.91
N ILE A 174 10.45 -7.84 5.75
CA ILE A 174 11.41 -7.55 4.67
C ILE A 174 10.80 -7.81 3.30
N ILE A 175 10.05 -8.91 3.14
CA ILE A 175 9.34 -9.26 1.90
C ILE A 175 8.33 -8.16 1.55
N ASN A 176 7.49 -7.75 2.50
CA ASN A 176 6.53 -6.67 2.31
C ASN A 176 7.24 -5.36 1.95
N ALA A 177 8.28 -4.98 2.68
CA ALA A 177 9.06 -3.79 2.40
C ALA A 177 9.65 -3.80 0.98
N TYR A 178 10.21 -4.92 0.54
CA TYR A 178 10.75 -5.05 -0.82
C TYR A 178 9.66 -4.88 -1.90
N TYR A 179 8.53 -5.59 -1.79
CA TYR A 179 7.50 -5.56 -2.84
C TYR A 179 6.70 -4.24 -2.86
N PHE A 180 6.40 -3.65 -1.70
CA PHE A 180 5.79 -2.31 -1.67
C PHE A 180 6.75 -1.25 -2.21
N GLY A 181 8.02 -1.28 -1.82
CA GLY A 181 9.03 -0.36 -2.33
C GLY A 181 9.27 -0.51 -3.83
N SER A 182 9.29 -1.75 -4.33
CA SER A 182 9.32 -2.05 -5.76
C SER A 182 8.14 -1.42 -6.50
N GLY A 183 6.94 -1.41 -5.91
CA GLY A 183 5.76 -0.76 -6.50
C GLY A 183 5.97 0.75 -6.69
N PHE A 184 6.47 1.44 -5.65
CA PHE A 184 6.74 2.89 -5.74
C PHE A 184 7.86 3.23 -6.72
N MET A 185 8.89 2.38 -6.81
CA MET A 185 9.97 2.55 -7.79
C MET A 185 9.51 2.36 -9.23
N ASP A 186 8.49 1.52 -9.44
CA ASP A 186 7.99 1.22 -10.78
C ASP A 186 7.39 2.45 -11.46
N TYR A 187 6.79 3.38 -10.70
CA TYR A 187 6.31 4.66 -11.26
C TYR A 187 7.41 5.41 -12.02
N THR A 188 8.64 5.44 -11.48
CA THR A 188 9.78 6.09 -12.14
C THR A 188 10.32 5.28 -13.31
N PHE A 189 10.38 3.95 -13.18
CA PHE A 189 10.83 3.07 -14.26
C PHE A 189 9.88 3.11 -15.46
N GLU A 190 8.57 3.18 -15.22
CA GLU A 190 7.55 3.38 -16.24
C GLU A 190 7.80 4.66 -17.03
N ARG A 191 8.05 5.78 -16.35
CA ARG A 191 8.37 7.06 -16.99
C ARG A 191 9.66 7.03 -17.79
N TRP A 192 10.67 6.30 -17.31
CA TRP A 192 11.90 6.06 -18.06
C TRP A 192 11.74 5.04 -19.19
N ARG A 193 10.50 4.61 -19.48
CA ARG A 193 10.14 3.66 -20.54
C ARG A 193 10.82 2.29 -20.40
N TYR A 194 11.07 1.86 -19.16
CA TYR A 194 11.63 0.53 -18.91
C TYR A 194 10.60 -0.54 -19.27
N SER A 195 11.06 -1.59 -19.96
CA SER A 195 10.23 -2.79 -20.14
C SER A 195 9.94 -3.46 -18.79
N VAL A 196 8.97 -4.38 -18.75
CA VAL A 196 8.69 -5.18 -17.55
C VAL A 196 9.98 -5.86 -17.05
N LYS A 197 10.77 -6.43 -17.96
CA LYS A 197 12.03 -7.11 -17.62
C LYS A 197 13.06 -6.14 -17.05
N ASP A 198 13.22 -4.97 -17.66
CA ASP A 198 14.20 -3.97 -17.23
C ASP A 198 13.81 -3.35 -15.88
N SER A 199 12.52 -3.19 -15.63
CA SER A 199 12.01 -2.67 -14.34
C SER A 199 12.30 -3.67 -13.22
N LEU A 200 12.11 -4.96 -13.47
CA LEU A 200 12.44 -6.02 -12.52
C LEU A 200 13.94 -6.12 -12.27
N ASN A 201 14.76 -6.01 -13.31
CA ASN A 201 16.21 -5.99 -13.18
C ASN A 201 16.67 -4.75 -12.41
N GLY A 202 16.13 -3.57 -12.74
CA GLY A 202 16.41 -2.31 -12.04
C GLY A 202 16.03 -2.35 -10.56
N THR A 203 14.87 -2.93 -10.22
CA THR A 203 14.50 -3.16 -8.81
C THR A 203 15.47 -4.13 -8.13
N SER A 204 15.90 -5.19 -8.82
CA SER A 204 16.87 -6.15 -8.26
C SER A 204 18.25 -5.51 -8.00
N GLU A 205 18.70 -4.62 -8.89
CA GLU A 205 19.94 -3.85 -8.72
C GLU A 205 19.83 -2.85 -7.56
N LEU A 206 18.64 -2.28 -7.36
CA LEU A 206 18.31 -1.30 -6.33
C LEU A 206 17.52 -1.92 -5.16
N LYS A 207 17.71 -3.21 -4.88
CA LYS A 207 16.89 -3.96 -3.91
C LYS A 207 16.90 -3.37 -2.50
N TYR A 208 18.01 -2.78 -2.06
CA TYR A 208 18.09 -2.18 -0.73
C TYR A 208 17.38 -0.83 -0.67
N LEU A 209 17.30 -0.10 -1.79
CA LEU A 209 16.46 1.09 -1.90
C LEU A 209 14.97 0.71 -1.88
N ALA A 210 14.60 -0.37 -2.58
CA ALA A 210 13.24 -0.91 -2.52
C ALA A 210 12.86 -1.26 -1.07
N ILE A 211 13.72 -2.01 -0.36
CA ILE A 211 13.46 -2.39 1.04
C ILE A 211 13.37 -1.16 1.94
N THR A 212 14.31 -0.20 1.88
CA THR A 212 14.24 0.97 2.77
C THR A 212 13.06 1.88 2.48
N ASN A 213 12.75 2.10 1.21
CA ASN A 213 11.60 2.91 0.83
C ASN A 213 10.29 2.22 1.26
N GLY A 214 10.12 0.94 0.96
CA GLY A 214 8.90 0.22 1.31
C GLY A 214 8.79 -0.12 2.79
N ALA A 215 9.88 -0.17 3.56
CA ALA A 215 9.84 -0.38 5.00
C ALA A 215 9.08 0.75 5.72
N ILE A 216 9.32 2.00 5.31
CA ILE A 216 8.62 3.16 5.91
C ILE A 216 7.13 3.12 5.57
N TYR A 217 6.78 2.69 4.35
CA TYR A 217 5.38 2.50 3.96
C TYR A 217 4.71 1.32 4.66
N SER A 218 5.43 0.20 4.84
CA SER A 218 4.85 -1.04 5.37
C SER A 218 4.69 -1.04 6.88
N LEU A 219 5.51 -0.31 7.64
CA LEU A 219 5.44 -0.20 9.10
C LEU A 219 4.04 0.12 9.63
N PRO A 220 3.33 1.16 9.14
CA PRO A 220 1.97 1.45 9.55
C PRO A 220 1.01 0.28 9.38
N LEU A 221 1.17 -0.57 8.37
CA LEU A 221 0.24 -1.67 8.06
C LEU A 221 0.12 -2.71 9.18
N TYR A 222 1.07 -2.74 10.11
CA TYR A 222 1.05 -3.61 11.29
C TYR A 222 0.23 -3.03 12.46
N LEU A 223 -0.24 -1.79 12.34
CA LEU A 223 -1.15 -1.16 13.30
C LEU A 223 -2.61 -1.47 12.92
N PHE A 224 -3.50 -1.43 13.92
CA PHE A 224 -4.92 -1.73 13.73
C PHE A 224 -5.58 -0.91 12.61
N CYS A 225 -5.34 0.41 12.55
CA CYS A 225 -5.81 1.28 11.46
C CYS A 225 -4.73 1.58 10.41
N GLY A 226 -3.76 0.67 10.28
CA GLY A 226 -2.54 0.86 9.52
C GLY A 226 -2.73 1.22 8.05
N ALA A 227 -3.68 0.54 7.40
CA ALA A 227 -3.97 0.74 5.98
C ALA A 227 -4.44 2.17 5.66
N PHE A 228 -5.17 2.81 6.58
CA PHE A 228 -5.62 4.20 6.43
C PHE A 228 -4.44 5.19 6.51
N ILE A 229 -3.48 4.93 7.41
CA ILE A 229 -2.26 5.74 7.57
C ILE A 229 -1.32 5.53 6.38
N ALA A 230 -1.19 4.28 5.91
CA ALA A 230 -0.35 3.93 4.77
C ALA A 230 -0.74 4.70 3.51
N ALA A 231 -2.02 5.02 3.31
CA ALA A 231 -2.46 5.82 2.16
C ALA A 231 -1.86 7.24 2.10
N PHE A 232 -1.54 7.84 3.26
CA PHE A 232 -0.84 9.12 3.31
C PHE A 232 0.64 8.95 2.98
N ILE A 233 1.24 7.93 3.59
CA ILE A 233 2.66 7.65 3.43
C ILE A 233 2.97 7.23 2.00
N GLY A 234 2.05 6.53 1.31
CA GLY A 234 2.21 6.10 -0.07
C GLY A 234 2.53 7.23 -1.04
N GLY A 235 1.89 8.40 -0.89
CA GLY A 235 2.21 9.58 -1.69
C GLY A 235 3.63 10.11 -1.44
N VAL A 236 4.06 10.11 -0.18
CA VAL A 236 5.43 10.48 0.21
C VAL A 236 6.44 9.44 -0.29
N SER A 237 6.13 8.15 -0.19
CA SER A 237 6.96 7.04 -0.65
C SER A 237 7.14 7.03 -2.17
N ALA A 238 6.13 7.44 -2.94
CA ALA A 238 6.23 7.58 -4.39
C ALA A 238 7.20 8.70 -4.79
N VAL A 239 7.11 9.85 -4.12
CA VAL A 239 8.02 10.98 -4.32
C VAL A 239 9.44 10.66 -3.83
N ALA A 240 9.56 9.99 -2.67
CA ALA A 240 10.84 9.58 -2.11
C ALA A 240 11.57 8.59 -3.02
N ALA A 241 10.87 7.56 -3.52
CA ALA A 241 11.43 6.61 -4.49
C ALA A 241 11.96 7.33 -5.73
N THR A 242 11.18 8.27 -6.27
CA THR A 242 11.57 9.08 -7.44
C THR A 242 12.85 9.88 -7.19
N ILE A 243 12.92 10.60 -6.06
CA ILE A 243 14.12 11.36 -5.66
C ILE A 243 15.33 10.43 -5.55
N SER A 244 15.21 9.31 -4.84
CA SER A 244 16.33 8.38 -4.64
C SER A 244 16.80 7.75 -5.95
N GLN A 245 15.88 7.39 -6.86
CA GLN A 245 16.22 6.83 -8.18
C GLN A 245 16.96 7.85 -9.05
N ILE A 246 16.51 9.11 -9.06
CA ILE A 246 17.18 10.21 -9.80
C ILE A 246 18.58 10.46 -9.23
N GLU A 247 18.73 10.56 -7.91
CA GLU A 247 20.02 10.78 -7.25
C GLU A 247 21.03 9.67 -7.56
N ILE A 248 20.59 8.41 -7.53
CA ILE A 248 21.45 7.26 -7.83
C ILE A 248 21.82 7.22 -9.32
N LYS A 249 20.87 7.50 -10.22
CA LYS A 249 21.14 7.56 -11.67
C LYS A 249 22.12 8.69 -12.00
N GLY A 250 21.99 9.85 -11.35
CA GLY A 250 22.92 10.97 -11.50
C GLY A 250 24.34 10.66 -11.02
N LYS A 251 24.49 9.90 -9.92
CA LYS A 251 25.79 9.42 -9.43
C LYS A 251 26.44 8.37 -10.32
N THR A 252 25.64 7.59 -11.06
CA THR A 252 26.16 6.56 -11.97
C THR A 252 26.65 7.14 -13.30
N ARG A 253 26.21 8.36 -13.66
CA ARG A 253 26.62 9.09 -14.86
C ARG A 253 27.83 10.02 -14.67
N ARG A 254 28.29 10.21 -13.43
CA ARG A 254 29.51 10.96 -13.07
C ARG A 254 30.63 9.99 -12.78
#